data_AF-A0A7G1IAX8-F1
#
_entry.id   AF-A0A7G1IAX8-F1
#
_cell.length_a   1.000
_cell.length_b   1.000
_cell.length_c   1.000
_cell.angle_alpha   90.00
_cell.angle_beta   90.00
_cell.angle_gamma   90.00
#
_symmetry.space_group_name_H-M   'P 1'
#
loop_
_entity.id
_entity.type
_entity.pdbx_description
1 polymer ?
#
loop_
_entity_poly.entity_id
_entity_poly.type
_entity_poly.pdbx_seq_one_letter_code
_entity_poly.pdbx_strand_id
1 'polypeptide(L)'
;MIHTFTQAGKPGAYLRVISPGTVRAGDAITIDHRPDHDVTIGLVFRARMSEPELLPQLLVADALSAELLAYARRRLSPDKG
;
A
#
# COMPACT_ATOMS: atom_id res chain seq x y z
N MET A 1 5.76 6.58 -20.77
CA MET A 1 4.79 5.64 -20.14
C MET A 1 4.86 5.69 -18.61
N ILE A 2 6.03 5.50 -17.98
CA ILE A 2 6.17 5.53 -16.50
C ILE A 2 5.72 6.87 -15.90
N HIS A 3 6.13 8.00 -16.48
CA HIS A 3 5.72 9.32 -15.98
C HIS A 3 4.20 9.51 -16.01
N THR A 4 3.54 9.13 -17.11
CA THR A 4 2.08 9.24 -17.25
C THR A 4 1.34 8.35 -16.24
N PHE A 5 1.87 7.15 -15.94
CA PHE A 5 1.30 6.26 -14.92
C PHE A 5 1.39 6.85 -13.52
N THR A 6 2.57 7.37 -13.15
CA THR A 6 2.78 8.02 -11.86
C THR A 6 1.87 9.24 -11.70
N GLN A 7 1.75 10.08 -12.73
CA GLN A 7 0.87 11.24 -12.71
C GLN A 7 -0.62 10.87 -12.64
N ALA A 8 -1.02 9.76 -13.26
CA ALA A 8 -2.41 9.31 -13.20
C ALA A 8 -2.81 8.80 -11.81
N GLY A 9 -1.88 8.31 -11.00
CA GLY A 9 -2.14 7.89 -9.62
C GLY A 9 -3.14 6.73 -9.48
N LYS A 10 -3.24 5.86 -10.49
CA LYS A 10 -4.20 4.73 -10.55
C LYS A 10 -3.48 3.36 -10.52
N PRO A 11 -2.83 3.01 -9.40
CA PRO A 11 -2.17 1.71 -9.25
C PRO A 11 -3.18 0.57 -9.07
N GLY A 12 -2.74 -0.64 -9.39
CA GLY A 12 -3.35 -1.88 -8.88
C GLY A 12 -2.76 -2.26 -7.51
N ALA A 13 -3.23 -3.39 -6.96
CA ALA A 13 -2.73 -3.95 -5.72
C ALA A 13 -2.34 -5.42 -5.89
N TYR A 14 -1.36 -5.87 -5.12
CA TYR A 14 -1.05 -7.29 -4.95
C TYR A 14 -1.72 -7.81 -3.69
N LEU A 15 -2.31 -9.01 -3.78
CA LEU A 15 -2.93 -9.69 -2.66
C LEU A 15 -2.03 -10.85 -2.22
N ARG A 16 -1.94 -11.08 -0.91
CA ARG A 16 -1.32 -12.27 -0.33
C ARG A 16 -2.37 -13.35 -0.15
N VAL A 17 -2.05 -14.58 -0.52
CA VAL A 17 -2.89 -15.73 -0.20
C VAL A 17 -2.81 -16.00 1.30
N ILE A 18 -3.94 -15.87 1.98
CA ILE A 18 -4.07 -16.18 3.42
C ILE A 18 -4.37 -17.67 3.62
N SER A 19 -5.27 -18.21 2.80
CA SER A 19 -5.65 -19.63 2.78
C SER A 19 -5.70 -20.12 1.33
N PRO A 20 -5.04 -21.23 0.98
CA PRO A 20 -5.17 -21.84 -0.34
C PRO A 20 -6.60 -22.34 -0.61
N GLY A 21 -7.03 -22.26 -1.87
CA GLY A 21 -8.35 -22.71 -2.29
C GLY A 21 -8.53 -22.63 -3.81
N THR A 22 -9.70 -23.03 -4.30
CA THR A 22 -10.08 -22.91 -5.71
C THR A 22 -10.89 -21.63 -5.92
N VAL A 23 -10.58 -20.91 -6.99
CA VAL A 23 -11.33 -19.72 -7.44
C VAL A 23 -11.70 -19.87 -8.91
N ARG A 24 -12.81 -19.27 -9.33
CA ARG A 24 -13.31 -19.28 -10.71
C ARG A 24 -13.73 -17.87 -11.15
N ALA A 25 -13.78 -17.66 -12.46
CA ALA A 25 -14.32 -16.43 -13.00
C ALA A 25 -15.81 -16.30 -12.62
N GLY A 26 -16.21 -15.11 -12.16
CA GLY A 26 -17.57 -14.83 -11.69
C GLY A 26 -17.78 -15.06 -10.20
N ASP A 27 -16.79 -15.59 -9.47
CA ASP A 27 -16.87 -15.67 -8.01
C ASP A 27 -17.00 -14.26 -7.40
N ALA A 28 -17.89 -14.12 -6.42
CA ALA A 28 -18.10 -12.85 -5.74
C ALA A 28 -16.90 -12.48 -4.86
N ILE A 29 -16.55 -11.19 -4.83
CA ILE A 29 -15.59 -10.63 -3.88
C ILE A 29 -16.38 -10.03 -2.72
N THR A 30 -16.13 -10.49 -1.51
CA THR A 30 -16.74 -9.97 -0.29
C THR A 30 -15.68 -9.26 0.57
N ILE A 31 -16.09 -8.19 1.24
CA ILE A 31 -15.24 -7.50 2.21
C ILE A 31 -15.51 -8.17 3.56
N ASP A 32 -14.61 -9.05 3.98
CA ASP A 32 -14.70 -9.71 5.29
C ASP A 32 -14.28 -8.76 6.43
N HIS A 33 -13.26 -7.94 6.18
CA HIS A 33 -12.73 -7.01 7.16
C HIS A 33 -12.30 -5.70 6.51
N ARG A 34 -12.56 -4.58 7.20
CA ARG A 34 -12.04 -3.25 6.88
C ARG A 34 -11.26 -2.74 8.10
N PRO A 35 -9.95 -2.47 7.96
CA PRO A 35 -9.13 -1.93 9.05
C PRO A 35 -9.60 -0.55 9.51
N ASP A 36 -9.31 -0.21 10.77
CA ASP A 36 -9.61 1.09 11.38
C ASP A 36 -8.53 2.14 11.04
N HIS A 37 -8.36 2.41 9.74
CA HIS A 37 -7.50 3.47 9.23
C HIS A 37 -7.89 3.85 7.79
N ASP A 38 -7.52 5.06 7.37
CA ASP A 38 -7.83 5.57 6.02
C ASP A 38 -6.73 5.30 4.97
N VAL A 39 -5.76 4.42 5.27
CA VAL A 39 -4.70 4.07 4.32
C VAL A 39 -5.28 3.32 3.13
N THR A 40 -5.16 3.91 1.94
CA THR A 40 -5.58 3.32 0.66
C THR A 40 -4.39 3.01 -0.24
N ILE A 41 -4.59 2.18 -1.27
CA ILE A 41 -3.56 1.87 -2.28
C ILE A 41 -3.08 3.15 -2.98
N GLY A 42 -3.98 4.09 -3.26
CA GLY A 42 -3.62 5.40 -3.84
C GLY A 42 -2.75 6.24 -2.91
N LEU A 43 -3.05 6.24 -1.60
CA LEU A 43 -2.24 6.93 -0.59
C LEU A 43 -0.84 6.33 -0.50
N VAL A 44 -0.74 4.99 -0.44
CA VAL A 44 0.55 4.27 -0.46
C VAL A 44 1.37 4.64 -1.70
N PHE A 45 0.74 4.66 -2.87
CA PHE A 45 1.42 4.98 -4.12
C PHE A 45 1.96 6.42 -4.15
N ARG A 46 1.13 7.41 -3.78
CA ARG A 46 1.56 8.81 -3.71
C ARG A 46 2.70 8.99 -2.70
N ALA A 47 2.56 8.40 -1.51
CA ALA A 47 3.59 8.44 -0.48
C ALA A 47 4.95 7.91 -0.95
N ARG A 48 4.94 6.86 -1.78
CA ARG A 48 6.17 6.24 -2.29
C ARG A 48 6.79 6.95 -3.50
N MET A 49 5.97 7.60 -4.32
CA MET A 49 6.41 8.09 -5.63
C MET A 49 6.60 9.61 -5.71
N SER A 50 5.78 10.41 -5.02
CA SER A 50 5.71 11.86 -5.23
C SER A 50 5.52 12.70 -3.96
N GLU A 51 4.90 12.16 -2.92
CA GLU A 51 4.47 12.88 -1.71
C GLU A 51 5.05 12.22 -0.43
N PRO A 52 6.38 12.24 -0.23
CA PRO A 52 7.04 11.54 0.89
C PRO A 52 6.57 11.99 2.29
N GLU A 53 5.99 13.18 2.42
CA GLU A 53 5.34 13.69 3.63
C GLU A 53 4.15 12.82 4.10
N LEU A 54 3.60 11.98 3.23
CA LEU A 54 2.53 11.03 3.57
C LEU A 54 3.07 9.74 4.22
N LEU A 55 4.37 9.48 4.19
CA LEU A 55 4.97 8.24 4.72
C LEU A 55 4.61 7.93 6.18
N PRO A 56 4.50 8.91 7.11
CA PRO A 56 4.10 8.63 8.49
C PRO A 56 2.72 7.96 8.59
N GLN A 57 1.79 8.32 7.69
CA GLN A 57 0.43 7.79 7.69
C GLN A 57 0.38 6.30 7.36
N LEU A 58 1.41 5.76 6.68
CA LEU A 58 1.46 4.34 6.33
C LEU A 58 1.74 3.44 7.53
N LEU A 59 2.29 3.96 8.62
CA LEU A 59 2.78 3.15 9.74
C LEU A 59 1.65 2.50 10.56
N VAL A 60 0.41 2.97 10.42
CA VAL A 60 -0.78 2.38 11.06
C VAL A 60 -1.29 1.12 10.34
N ALA A 61 -0.91 0.94 9.07
CA ALA A 61 -1.40 -0.16 8.24
C ALA A 61 -0.48 -1.39 8.36
N ASP A 62 -0.81 -2.30 9.28
CA ASP A 62 -0.08 -3.53 9.54
C ASP A 62 -0.12 -4.55 8.38
N ALA A 63 -1.15 -4.48 7.54
CA ALA A 63 -1.33 -5.32 6.35
C ALA A 63 -0.36 -4.97 5.21
N LEU A 64 0.39 -3.86 5.29
CA LEU A 64 1.40 -3.51 4.30
C LEU A 64 2.55 -4.53 4.28
N SER A 65 3.21 -4.65 3.12
CA SER A 65 4.38 -5.51 3.02
C SER A 65 5.49 -5.05 3.96
N ALA A 66 6.25 -6.01 4.50
CA ALA A 66 7.36 -5.71 5.40
C ALA A 66 8.39 -4.78 4.76
N GLU A 67 8.64 -4.93 3.45
CA GLU A 67 9.53 -4.07 2.68
C GLU A 67 9.05 -2.61 2.68
N LEU A 68 7.76 -2.37 2.46
CA LEU A 68 7.20 -1.03 2.40
C LEU A 68 7.21 -0.35 3.77
N LEU A 69 6.85 -1.08 4.84
CA LEU A 69 6.94 -0.58 6.20
C LEU A 69 8.39 -0.26 6.59
N ALA A 70 9.34 -1.12 6.21
CA ALA A 70 10.77 -0.88 6.44
C ALA A 70 11.28 0.35 5.67
N TYR A 71 10.82 0.54 4.43
CA TYR A 71 11.12 1.73 3.64
C TYR A 71 10.59 3.01 4.32
N ALA A 72 9.32 3.03 4.73
CA ALA A 72 8.72 4.18 5.40
C ALA A 72 9.46 4.52 6.70
N ARG A 73 9.72 3.51 7.55
CA ARG A 73 10.49 3.68 8.79
C ARG A 73 11.88 4.25 8.54
N ARG A 74 12.63 3.69 7.59
CA ARG A 74 13.98 4.18 7.23
C ARG A 74 13.97 5.63 6.78
N ARG A 75 12.94 6.08 6.05
CA ARG A 75 12.88 7.44 5.52
C ARG A 75 12.47 8.47 6.58
N LEU A 76 11.83 8.01 7.66
CA LEU A 76 11.37 8.83 8.79
C LEU A 76 12.34 8.81 9.97
N SER A 77 13.32 7.91 9.99
CA SER A 77 14.42 7.98 10.94
C SER A 77 15.10 9.34 10.80
N PRO A 78 15.31 10.09 11.90
CA PRO A 78 16.08 11.33 11.85
C PRO A 78 17.47 11.00 11.30
N ASP A 79 17.93 11.80 10.34
CA ASP A 79 19.28 11.70 9.82
C ASP A 79 20.24 11.79 11.02
N LYS A 80 21.12 10.80 11.17
CA LYS A 80 22.28 10.94 12.04
C LYS A 80 23.28 11.85 11.30
N GLY A 81 22.99 13.14 11.28
CA GLY A 81 23.96 14.21 11.05
C GLY A 81 24.71 14.51 12.33
#